data_AF-A0AAU3D427-F1
#
_entry.id   AF-A0AAU3D427-F1
#
_cell.length_a   1.000
_cell.length_b   1.000
_cell.length_c   1.000
_cell.angle_alpha   90.00
_cell.angle_beta   90.00
_cell.angle_gamma   90.00
#
_symmetry.space_group_name_H-M   'P 1'
#
loop_
_entity.id
_entity.type
_entity.pdbx_description
1 polymer ?
#
loop_
_entity_poly.entity_id
_entity_poly.type
_entity_poly.pdbx_seq_one_letter_code
_entity_poly.pdbx_strand_id
1 'polypeptide(L)'
;MVRQQYVESCSELFAVGGYAAVRAAAAAGLKEIGPDPVLFRWLGQAHAAEDDDDHDREAEAAYREGLALAEDDLGLLVSYLELCLRADSFEYPGRARRAGVLQERIEELAPPGSTERERVDDAIGWAGRGYWDELILGAARGQAQQAAMAEQSVLVTDALRRAARGETSENAEEDLQAAELAAAVELLQGPRNAPLRLLLAHRVAAYVLTFAASFGLNKALVWSGALDFSLWGWLFWAPMLIAEAKLRQAKKLGRERVIARIQARHDEMRLKPAQ
;
A
#
# COMPACT_ATOMS: atom_id res chain seq x y z
N MET A 1 3.69 30.16 2.50
CA MET A 1 4.02 29.23 3.61
C MET A 1 2.92 28.19 3.81
N VAL A 2 1.66 28.62 4.02
CA VAL A 2 0.50 27.72 4.24
C VAL A 2 0.29 26.67 3.14
N ARG A 3 0.33 27.07 1.85
CA ARG A 3 0.26 26.11 0.73
C ARG A 3 1.31 25.00 0.81
N GLN A 4 2.57 25.37 1.08
CA GLN A 4 3.68 24.41 1.14
C GLN A 4 3.48 23.40 2.27
N GLN A 5 2.96 23.85 3.42
CA GLN A 5 2.65 22.98 4.56
C GLN A 5 1.60 21.92 4.19
N TYR A 6 0.54 22.30 3.46
CA TYR A 6 -0.46 21.34 2.98
C TYR A 6 0.12 20.34 1.97
N VAL A 7 0.95 20.80 1.05
CA VAL A 7 1.62 19.94 0.05
C VAL A 7 2.56 18.95 0.74
N GLU A 8 3.36 19.41 1.71
CA GLU A 8 4.28 18.60 2.49
C GLU A 8 3.52 17.55 3.31
N SER A 9 2.48 17.97 4.03
CA SER A 9 1.58 17.09 4.77
C SER A 9 0.97 16.00 3.88
N CYS A 10 0.44 16.37 2.70
CA CYS A 10 -0.09 15.41 1.75
C CYS A 10 0.98 14.42 1.28
N SER A 11 2.18 14.90 0.98
CA SER A 11 3.27 14.05 0.48
C SER A 11 3.74 13.01 1.51
N GLU A 12 3.92 13.42 2.76
CA GLU A 12 4.38 12.53 3.84
C GLU A 12 3.29 11.52 4.22
N LEU A 13 2.04 11.96 4.31
CA LEU A 13 0.90 11.07 4.56
C LEU A 13 0.72 10.07 3.42
N PHE A 14 0.91 10.49 2.16
CA PHE A 14 0.82 9.60 1.01
C PHE A 14 1.92 8.54 1.04
N ALA A 15 3.15 8.92 1.40
CA ALA A 15 4.30 8.01 1.47
C ALA A 15 4.09 6.85 2.46
N VAL A 16 3.31 7.07 3.53
CA VAL A 16 2.99 6.03 4.53
C VAL A 16 1.65 5.33 4.29
N GLY A 17 0.98 5.60 3.16
CA GLY A 17 -0.32 5.02 2.82
C GLY A 17 -1.50 5.57 3.62
N GLY A 18 -1.38 6.79 4.13
CA GLY A 18 -2.43 7.50 4.86
C GLY A 18 -3.43 8.22 3.94
N TYR A 19 -3.99 7.54 2.95
CA TYR A 19 -4.77 8.17 1.89
C TYR A 19 -5.99 8.95 2.39
N ALA A 20 -6.73 8.42 3.37
CA ALA A 20 -7.81 9.16 4.02
C ALA A 20 -7.32 10.47 4.68
N ALA A 21 -6.14 10.45 5.29
CA ALA A 21 -5.52 11.63 5.88
C ALA A 21 -5.05 12.63 4.81
N VAL A 22 -4.53 12.15 3.66
CA VAL A 22 -4.20 12.99 2.51
C VAL A 22 -5.45 13.70 1.97
N ARG A 23 -6.57 12.98 1.81
CA ARG A 23 -7.85 13.57 1.37
C ARG A 23 -8.30 14.67 2.33
N ALA A 24 -8.25 14.41 3.64
CA ALA A 24 -8.60 15.39 4.65
C ALA A 24 -7.68 16.63 4.62
N ALA A 25 -6.36 16.42 4.49
CA ALA A 25 -5.38 17.51 4.42
C ALA A 25 -5.54 18.34 3.13
N ALA A 26 -5.68 17.69 1.97
CA ALA A 26 -5.88 18.36 0.69
C ALA A 26 -7.20 19.16 0.66
N ALA A 27 -8.30 18.57 1.14
CA ALA A 27 -9.59 19.25 1.23
C ALA A 27 -9.58 20.44 2.20
N ALA A 28 -8.90 20.30 3.35
CA ALA A 28 -8.69 21.41 4.28
C ALA A 28 -7.89 22.54 3.64
N GLY A 29 -6.81 22.20 2.92
CA GLY A 29 -6.02 23.15 2.15
C GLY A 29 -6.87 23.89 1.12
N LEU A 30 -7.60 23.17 0.27
CA LEU A 30 -8.49 23.77 -0.75
C LEU A 30 -9.53 24.71 -0.13
N LYS A 31 -10.04 24.39 1.06
CA LYS A 31 -10.98 25.25 1.80
C LYS A 31 -10.33 26.51 2.36
N GLU A 32 -9.10 26.41 2.84
CA GLU A 32 -8.39 27.51 3.52
C GLU A 32 -7.70 28.46 2.53
N ILE A 33 -6.94 27.91 1.57
CA ILE A 33 -6.15 28.69 0.62
C ILE A 33 -6.90 28.96 -0.70
N GLY A 34 -8.03 28.28 -0.93
CA GLY A 34 -8.77 28.32 -2.18
C GLY A 34 -8.32 27.26 -3.19
N PRO A 35 -8.87 27.29 -4.41
CA PRO A 35 -8.58 26.30 -5.44
C PRO A 35 -7.10 26.28 -5.82
N ASP A 36 -6.46 25.10 -5.73
CA ASP A 36 -5.04 24.91 -6.04
C ASP A 36 -4.83 23.61 -6.84
N PRO A 37 -4.20 23.65 -8.03
CA PRO A 37 -3.98 22.48 -8.87
C PRO A 37 -3.20 21.34 -8.19
N VAL A 38 -2.22 21.67 -7.34
CA VAL A 38 -1.38 20.66 -6.68
C VAL A 38 -2.16 19.96 -5.57
N LEU A 39 -3.02 20.68 -4.83
CA LEU A 39 -3.91 20.06 -3.86
C LEU A 39 -4.98 19.19 -4.52
N PHE A 40 -5.53 19.61 -5.66
CA PHE A 40 -6.41 18.75 -6.47
C PHE A 40 -5.71 17.48 -6.94
N ARG A 41 -4.43 17.57 -7.33
CA ARG A 41 -3.63 16.39 -7.69
C ARG A 41 -3.49 15.43 -6.52
N TRP A 42 -3.14 15.92 -5.33
CA TRP A 42 -3.02 15.09 -4.13
C TRP A 42 -4.35 14.45 -3.72
N LEU A 43 -5.45 15.20 -3.81
CA LEU A 43 -6.78 14.69 -3.54
C LEU A 43 -7.12 13.55 -4.50
N GLY A 44 -6.93 13.76 -5.81
CA GLY A 44 -7.20 12.73 -6.81
C GLY A 44 -6.32 11.48 -6.65
N GLN A 45 -5.02 11.66 -6.39
CA GLN A 45 -4.09 10.55 -6.15
C GLN A 45 -4.47 9.74 -4.90
N ALA A 46 -4.94 10.39 -3.84
CA ALA A 46 -5.38 9.70 -2.63
C ALA A 46 -6.69 8.94 -2.80
N HIS A 47 -7.57 9.36 -3.71
CA HIS A 47 -8.74 8.57 -4.10
C HIS A 47 -8.33 7.38 -4.99
N ALA A 48 -7.56 7.64 -6.04
CA ALA A 48 -7.12 6.61 -6.98
C ALA A 48 -6.27 5.50 -6.32
N ALA A 49 -5.61 5.77 -5.19
CA ALA A 49 -4.81 4.78 -4.47
C ALA A 49 -5.64 3.75 -3.67
N GLU A 50 -6.91 4.02 -3.37
CA GLU A 50 -7.80 3.09 -2.65
C GLU A 50 -8.42 2.05 -3.59
N ASP A 51 -8.38 2.28 -4.92
CA ASP A 51 -8.76 1.32 -5.97
C ASP A 51 -10.17 0.73 -5.77
N ASP A 52 -11.14 1.64 -5.56
CA ASP A 52 -12.58 1.35 -5.41
C ASP A 52 -13.39 2.28 -6.33
N ASP A 53 -14.46 1.78 -6.95
CA ASP A 53 -15.23 2.46 -8.01
C ASP A 53 -15.73 3.85 -7.59
N ASP A 54 -16.14 3.99 -6.33
CA ASP A 54 -16.61 5.26 -5.78
C ASP A 54 -15.46 6.27 -5.67
N HIS A 55 -14.28 5.83 -5.25
CA HIS A 55 -13.09 6.67 -5.18
C HIS A 55 -12.56 7.02 -6.57
N ASP A 56 -12.70 6.14 -7.54
CA ASP A 56 -12.34 6.40 -8.93
C ASP A 56 -13.10 7.59 -9.53
N ARG A 57 -14.38 7.74 -9.21
CA ARG A 57 -15.18 8.90 -9.64
C ARG A 57 -14.74 10.18 -8.95
N GLU A 58 -14.45 10.11 -7.65
CA GLU A 58 -13.94 11.25 -6.87
C GLU A 58 -12.55 11.69 -7.35
N ALA A 59 -11.69 10.74 -7.72
CA ALA A 59 -10.38 11.01 -8.30
C ALA A 59 -10.50 11.76 -9.63
N GLU A 60 -11.36 11.26 -10.53
CA GLU A 60 -11.61 11.90 -11.82
C GLU A 60 -12.16 13.32 -11.65
N ALA A 61 -13.09 13.53 -10.70
CA ALA A 61 -13.61 14.87 -10.39
C ALA A 61 -12.49 15.82 -9.95
N ALA A 62 -11.66 15.40 -8.99
CA ALA A 62 -10.55 16.22 -8.49
C ALA A 62 -9.55 16.57 -9.61
N TYR A 63 -9.18 15.63 -10.48
CA TYR A 63 -8.27 15.91 -11.59
C TYR A 63 -8.86 16.90 -12.59
N ARG A 64 -10.15 16.77 -12.91
CA ARG A 64 -10.82 17.70 -13.83
C ARG A 64 -10.94 19.11 -13.24
N GLU A 65 -11.23 19.23 -11.96
CA GLU A 65 -11.23 20.53 -11.27
C GLU A 65 -9.84 21.16 -11.26
N GLY A 66 -8.80 20.37 -10.99
CA GLY A 66 -7.40 20.83 -11.08
C GLY A 66 -7.02 21.30 -12.49
N LEU A 67 -7.35 20.52 -13.52
CA LEU A 67 -7.06 20.85 -14.93
C LEU A 67 -7.87 22.04 -15.44
N ALA A 68 -9.07 22.30 -14.89
CA ALA A 68 -9.82 23.52 -15.20
C ALA A 68 -9.11 24.79 -14.70
N LEU A 69 -8.22 24.68 -13.71
CA LEU A 69 -7.41 25.78 -13.19
C LEU A 69 -6.05 25.87 -13.89
N ALA A 70 -5.45 24.73 -14.20
CA ALA A 70 -4.14 24.62 -14.85
C ALA A 70 -4.18 23.49 -15.88
N GLU A 71 -4.62 23.81 -17.09
CA GLU A 71 -4.83 22.85 -18.19
C GLU A 71 -3.55 22.10 -18.57
N ASP A 72 -2.41 22.78 -18.47
CA ASP A 72 -1.09 22.26 -18.85
C ASP A 72 -0.27 21.77 -17.64
N ASP A 73 -0.89 21.56 -16.47
CA ASP A 73 -0.19 20.94 -15.33
C ASP A 73 0.11 19.47 -15.64
N LEU A 74 1.37 19.20 -16.00
CA LEU A 74 1.85 17.85 -16.34
C LEU A 74 1.57 16.82 -15.24
N GLY A 75 1.64 17.22 -13.97
CA GLY A 75 1.41 16.29 -12.86
C GLY A 75 -0.04 15.83 -12.78
N LEU A 76 -1.00 16.73 -13.02
CA LEU A 76 -2.42 16.41 -13.12
C LEU A 76 -2.72 15.58 -14.36
N LEU A 77 -2.18 15.95 -15.53
CA LEU A 77 -2.37 15.21 -16.78
C LEU A 77 -1.88 13.76 -16.65
N VAL A 78 -0.67 13.55 -16.13
CA VAL A 78 -0.10 12.20 -15.92
C VAL A 78 -0.92 11.41 -14.91
N SER A 79 -1.30 12.00 -13.78
CA SER A 79 -2.10 11.29 -12.76
C SER A 79 -3.47 10.89 -13.29
N TYR A 80 -4.08 11.76 -14.13
CA TYR A 80 -5.36 11.46 -14.75
C TYR A 80 -5.24 10.39 -15.85
N LEU A 81 -4.15 10.41 -16.62
CA LEU A 81 -3.86 9.36 -17.59
C LEU A 81 -3.73 8.00 -16.88
N GLU A 82 -2.98 7.92 -15.78
CA GLU A 82 -2.83 6.68 -15.00
C GLU A 82 -4.17 6.12 -14.53
N LEU A 83 -5.08 6.98 -14.04
CA LEU A 83 -6.44 6.57 -13.68
C LEU A 83 -7.20 6.03 -14.90
N CYS A 84 -7.13 6.73 -16.03
CA CYS A 84 -7.83 6.31 -17.26
C CYS A 84 -7.30 4.98 -17.82
N LEU A 85 -6.01 4.70 -17.67
CA LEU A 85 -5.36 3.47 -18.13
C LEU A 85 -5.66 2.26 -17.24
N ARG A 86 -5.97 2.45 -15.96
CA ARG A 86 -6.40 1.37 -15.06
C ARG A 86 -7.84 0.92 -15.31
N ALA A 87 -8.68 1.82 -15.77
CA ALA A 87 -10.10 1.54 -15.99
C ALA A 87 -10.29 0.49 -17.10
N ASP A 88 -11.15 -0.50 -16.86
CA ASP A 88 -11.54 -1.44 -17.90
C ASP A 88 -12.24 -0.68 -19.05
N SER A 89 -11.67 -0.76 -20.24
CA SER A 89 -12.21 -0.11 -21.44
C SER A 89 -13.62 -0.61 -21.82
N PHE A 90 -14.00 -1.82 -21.42
CA PHE A 90 -15.34 -2.36 -21.64
C PHE A 90 -16.37 -1.73 -20.71
N GLU A 91 -16.04 -1.61 -19.43
CA GLU A 91 -16.91 -1.03 -18.40
C GLU A 91 -16.94 0.51 -18.46
N TYR A 92 -15.79 1.13 -18.77
CA TYR A 92 -15.58 2.59 -18.76
C TYR A 92 -14.99 3.11 -20.08
N PRO A 93 -15.67 2.94 -21.23
CA PRO A 93 -15.14 3.32 -22.54
C PRO A 93 -14.83 4.82 -22.67
N GLY A 94 -15.49 5.66 -21.87
CA GLY A 94 -15.23 7.10 -21.83
C GLY A 94 -13.83 7.43 -21.27
N ARG A 95 -13.36 6.70 -20.27
CA ARG A 95 -12.01 6.89 -19.69
C ARG A 95 -10.93 6.43 -20.66
N ALA A 96 -11.13 5.28 -21.31
CA ALA A 96 -10.22 4.79 -22.35
C ALA A 96 -10.03 5.81 -23.50
N ARG A 97 -11.10 6.46 -23.95
CA ARG A 97 -10.98 7.53 -24.96
C ARG A 97 -10.19 8.74 -24.46
N ARG A 98 -10.40 9.14 -23.19
CA ARG A 98 -9.68 10.26 -22.58
C ARG A 98 -8.19 9.97 -22.40
N ALA A 99 -7.82 8.72 -22.14
CA ALA A 99 -6.41 8.33 -22.05
C ALA A 99 -5.61 8.73 -23.30
N GLY A 100 -6.15 8.48 -24.50
CA GLY A 100 -5.49 8.90 -25.76
C GLY A 100 -5.30 10.41 -25.86
N VAL A 101 -6.33 11.20 -25.53
CA VAL A 101 -6.25 12.67 -25.56
C VAL A 101 -5.25 13.20 -24.53
N LEU A 102 -5.22 12.63 -23.33
CA LEU A 102 -4.27 13.02 -22.28
C LEU A 102 -2.84 12.68 -22.68
N GLN A 103 -2.62 11.51 -23.28
CA GLN A 103 -1.32 11.09 -23.77
C GLN A 103 -0.79 12.06 -24.83
N GLU A 104 -1.59 12.37 -25.86
CA GLU A 104 -1.21 13.33 -26.92
C GLU A 104 -0.82 14.69 -26.30
N ARG A 105 -1.62 15.18 -25.33
CA ARG A 105 -1.32 16.44 -24.66
C ARG A 105 -0.03 16.39 -23.85
N ILE A 106 0.26 15.28 -23.17
CA ILE A 106 1.51 15.12 -22.42
C ILE A 106 2.70 15.04 -23.38
N GLU A 107 2.58 14.37 -24.52
CA GLU A 107 3.65 14.29 -25.51
C GLU A 107 4.01 15.65 -26.12
N GLU A 108 3.03 16.54 -26.27
CA GLU A 108 3.21 17.93 -26.70
C GLU A 108 3.94 18.78 -25.65
N LEU A 109 3.61 18.60 -24.36
CA LEU A 109 4.06 19.46 -23.27
C LEU A 109 5.36 18.96 -22.60
N ALA A 110 5.56 17.65 -22.50
CA ALA A 110 6.68 17.05 -21.77
C ALA A 110 7.93 16.89 -22.66
N PRO A 111 9.07 17.49 -22.27
CA PRO A 111 10.33 17.32 -22.99
C PRO A 111 10.71 15.83 -23.12
N PRO A 112 11.34 15.41 -24.23
CA PRO A 112 11.90 14.07 -24.34
C PRO A 112 12.90 13.78 -23.20
N GLY A 113 12.72 12.65 -22.52
CA GLY A 113 13.56 12.24 -21.38
C GLY A 113 13.23 12.89 -20.05
N SER A 114 12.06 13.54 -19.91
CA SER A 114 11.59 14.00 -18.59
C SER A 114 11.00 12.85 -17.76
N THR A 115 10.99 13.03 -16.44
CA THR A 115 10.42 12.08 -15.48
C THR A 115 8.93 11.81 -15.72
N GLU A 116 8.20 12.81 -16.19
CA GLU A 116 6.79 12.70 -16.57
C GLU A 116 6.63 11.77 -17.77
N ARG A 117 7.54 11.85 -18.75
CA ARG A 117 7.51 11.02 -19.95
C ARG A 117 7.84 9.57 -19.63
N GLU A 118 8.86 9.34 -18.80
CA GLU A 118 9.17 8.00 -18.27
C GLU A 118 7.97 7.39 -17.53
N ARG A 119 7.29 8.19 -16.70
CA ARG A 119 6.11 7.74 -15.96
C ARG A 119 4.93 7.41 -16.88
N VAL A 120 4.72 8.17 -17.96
CA VAL A 120 3.73 7.84 -19.00
C VAL A 120 4.09 6.55 -19.73
N ASP A 121 5.36 6.40 -20.14
CA ASP A 121 5.83 5.21 -20.83
C ASP A 121 5.68 3.95 -19.94
N ASP A 122 5.97 4.06 -18.64
CA ASP A 122 5.75 3.00 -17.66
C ASP A 122 4.25 2.65 -17.51
N ALA A 123 3.38 3.66 -17.45
CA ALA A 123 1.93 3.46 -17.30
C ALA A 123 1.31 2.82 -18.56
N ILE A 124 1.69 3.28 -19.75
CA ILE A 124 1.26 2.71 -21.03
C ILE A 124 1.84 1.32 -21.21
N GLY A 125 3.12 1.14 -20.91
CA GLY A 125 3.78 -0.16 -20.92
C GLY A 125 3.13 -1.14 -19.96
N TRP A 126 2.53 -0.67 -18.86
CA TRP A 126 1.72 -1.47 -17.96
C TRP A 126 0.35 -1.84 -18.53
N ALA A 127 -0.36 -0.87 -19.13
CA ALA A 127 -1.70 -1.05 -19.67
C ALA A 127 -1.74 -1.83 -21.00
N GLY A 128 -0.67 -1.77 -21.78
CA GLY A 128 -0.53 -2.46 -23.07
C GLY A 128 0.00 -3.89 -22.99
N ARG A 129 0.15 -4.47 -21.78
CA ARG A 129 0.73 -5.81 -21.62
C ARG A 129 -0.19 -6.90 -22.15
N GLY A 130 0.41 -7.85 -22.86
CA GLY A 130 -0.25 -9.10 -23.21
C GLY A 130 -0.23 -10.09 -22.04
N TYR A 131 -1.10 -11.09 -22.11
CA TYR A 131 -1.22 -12.19 -21.14
C TYR A 131 0.12 -12.82 -20.72
N TRP A 132 1.07 -12.96 -21.66
CA TRP A 132 2.36 -13.58 -21.38
C TRP A 132 3.30 -12.69 -20.57
N ASP A 133 3.26 -11.36 -20.79
CA ASP A 133 4.04 -10.40 -20.01
C ASP A 133 3.51 -10.33 -18.58
N GLU A 134 2.20 -10.44 -18.40
CA GLU A 134 1.57 -10.54 -17.07
C GLU A 134 2.02 -11.78 -16.30
N LEU A 135 2.14 -12.92 -16.97
CA LEU A 135 2.54 -14.18 -16.34
C LEU A 135 4.01 -14.15 -15.89
N ILE A 136 4.91 -13.61 -16.72
CA ILE A 136 6.33 -13.45 -16.38
C ILE A 136 6.50 -12.47 -15.21
N LEU A 137 5.79 -11.35 -15.26
CA LEU A 137 5.86 -10.34 -14.22
C LEU A 137 5.19 -10.81 -12.91
N GLY A 138 4.14 -11.62 -13.00
CA GLY A 138 3.54 -12.33 -11.87
C GLY A 138 4.53 -13.29 -11.20
N ALA A 139 5.33 -14.01 -11.98
CA ALA A 139 6.40 -14.86 -11.44
C ALA A 139 7.51 -14.03 -10.77
N ALA A 140 7.94 -12.93 -11.39
CA ALA A 140 8.93 -12.01 -10.81
C ALA A 140 8.43 -11.35 -9.52
N ARG A 141 7.17 -10.88 -9.50
CA ARG A 141 6.51 -10.38 -8.29
C ARG A 141 6.40 -11.46 -7.22
N GLY A 142 6.08 -12.70 -7.59
CA GLY A 142 6.05 -13.83 -6.67
C GLY A 142 7.40 -14.06 -5.99
N GLN A 143 8.50 -14.00 -6.74
CA GLN A 143 9.86 -14.13 -6.20
C GLN A 143 10.23 -12.94 -5.31
N ALA A 144 9.98 -11.71 -5.76
CA ALA A 144 10.24 -10.51 -4.97
C ALA A 144 9.42 -10.48 -3.67
N GLN A 145 8.15 -10.88 -3.74
CA GLN A 145 7.26 -10.98 -2.59
C GLN A 145 7.72 -12.07 -1.62
N GLN A 146 8.20 -13.21 -2.12
CA GLN A 146 8.81 -14.25 -1.29
C GLN A 146 10.07 -13.75 -0.58
N ALA A 147 10.95 -13.03 -1.29
CA ALA A 147 12.17 -12.44 -0.71
C ALA A 147 11.83 -11.42 0.38
N ALA A 148 10.92 -10.47 0.10
CA ALA A 148 10.46 -9.48 1.06
C ALA A 148 9.76 -10.12 2.28
N MET A 149 9.01 -11.20 2.07
CA MET A 149 8.37 -11.96 3.14
C MET A 149 9.37 -12.71 4.04
N ALA A 150 10.47 -13.21 3.46
CA ALA A 150 11.54 -13.86 4.21
C ALA A 150 12.34 -12.82 5.03
N GLU A 151 12.70 -11.70 4.41
CA GLU A 151 13.38 -10.58 5.08
C GLU A 151 12.53 -10.03 6.24
N GLN A 152 11.23 -9.84 6.02
CA GLN A 152 10.32 -9.37 7.07
C GLN A 152 10.23 -10.33 8.27
N SER A 153 10.23 -11.65 8.04
CA SER A 153 10.25 -12.65 9.11
C SER A 153 11.53 -12.54 9.95
N VAL A 154 12.68 -12.33 9.31
CA VAL A 154 13.97 -12.12 9.99
C VAL A 154 13.94 -10.85 10.83
N LEU A 155 13.50 -9.73 10.25
CA LEU A 155 13.42 -8.44 10.94
C LEU A 155 12.53 -8.47 12.17
N VAL A 156 11.35 -9.09 12.08
CA VAL A 156 10.43 -9.26 13.23
C VAL A 156 11.06 -10.15 14.30
N THR A 157 11.72 -11.24 13.91
CA THR A 157 12.37 -12.17 14.84
C THR A 157 13.54 -11.51 15.57
N ASP A 158 14.35 -10.73 14.85
CA ASP A 158 15.45 -9.97 15.44
C ASP A 158 14.96 -8.84 16.34
N ALA A 159 13.89 -8.13 15.96
CA ALA A 159 13.26 -7.12 16.81
C ALA A 159 12.74 -7.73 18.13
N LEU A 160 12.09 -8.90 18.07
CA LEU A 160 11.67 -9.65 19.25
C LEU A 160 12.85 -10.07 20.14
N ARG A 161 13.98 -10.46 19.54
CA ARG A 161 15.22 -10.83 20.27
C ARG A 161 15.89 -9.62 20.93
N ARG A 162 15.90 -8.45 20.28
CA ARG A 162 16.40 -7.20 20.87
C ARG A 162 15.52 -6.73 22.03
N ALA A 163 14.20 -6.75 21.84
CA ALA A 163 13.25 -6.41 22.89
C ALA A 163 13.37 -7.32 24.12
N ALA A 164 13.60 -8.63 23.93
CA ALA A 164 13.85 -9.56 25.03
C ALA A 164 15.13 -9.26 25.83
N ARG A 165 16.10 -8.55 25.23
CA ARG A 165 17.32 -8.07 25.88
C ARG A 165 17.17 -6.69 26.53
N GLY A 166 15.99 -6.07 26.44
CA GLY A 166 15.75 -4.73 26.96
C GLY A 166 16.34 -3.62 26.09
N GLU A 167 16.74 -3.92 24.85
CA GLU A 167 17.26 -2.92 23.92
C GLU A 167 16.09 -2.11 23.33
N THR A 168 15.99 -0.82 23.66
CA THR A 168 15.06 0.13 23.03
C THR A 168 15.69 0.76 21.79
N SER A 169 14.93 0.80 20.69
CA SER A 169 15.34 1.48 19.46
C SER A 169 15.04 2.97 19.57
N GLU A 170 16.08 3.81 19.60
CA GLU A 170 15.96 5.26 19.82
C GLU A 170 15.52 6.08 18.58
N ASN A 171 15.50 5.51 17.37
CA ASN A 171 15.39 6.30 16.12
C ASN A 171 14.10 6.08 15.30
N ALA A 172 12.94 5.84 15.93
CA ALA A 172 11.84 5.12 15.27
C ALA A 172 10.44 5.76 15.37
N GLU A 173 10.31 7.05 15.67
CA GLU A 173 8.98 7.59 15.98
C GLU A 173 8.08 7.80 14.74
N GLU A 174 8.66 8.14 13.59
CA GLU A 174 7.95 8.30 12.31
C GLU A 174 8.42 7.34 11.21
N ASP A 175 9.40 6.48 11.48
CA ASP A 175 9.77 5.40 10.57
C ASP A 175 8.67 4.33 10.57
N LEU A 176 7.99 4.19 9.43
CA LEU A 176 6.92 3.21 9.23
C LEU A 176 7.40 1.80 9.55
N GLN A 177 8.58 1.39 9.07
CA GLN A 177 9.08 0.04 9.28
C GLN A 177 9.38 -0.22 10.75
N ALA A 178 9.96 0.76 11.44
CA ALA A 178 10.25 0.65 12.86
C ALA A 178 8.98 0.64 13.72
N ALA A 179 7.96 1.42 13.36
CA ALA A 179 6.65 1.42 14.03
C ALA A 179 5.87 0.10 13.81
N GLU A 180 5.89 -0.45 12.60
CA GLU A 180 5.32 -1.77 12.30
C GLU A 180 6.03 -2.88 13.08
N LEU A 181 7.37 -2.81 13.21
CA LEU A 181 8.16 -3.75 14.00
C LEU A 181 7.86 -3.63 15.50
N ALA A 182 7.77 -2.41 16.03
CA ALA A 182 7.41 -2.17 17.43
C ALA A 182 6.01 -2.73 17.76
N ALA A 183 5.03 -2.50 16.87
CA ALA A 183 3.69 -3.08 16.98
C ALA A 183 3.70 -4.62 16.90
N ALA A 184 4.55 -5.20 16.03
CA ALA A 184 4.69 -6.65 15.92
C ALA A 184 5.28 -7.25 17.20
N VAL A 185 6.27 -6.59 17.79
CA VAL A 185 6.85 -6.96 19.07
C VAL A 185 5.78 -6.91 20.17
N GLU A 186 5.02 -5.83 20.28
CA GLU A 186 3.94 -5.67 21.26
C GLU A 186 2.89 -6.80 21.16
N LEU A 187 2.44 -7.15 19.95
CA LEU A 187 1.41 -8.17 19.73
C LEU A 187 1.90 -9.63 19.90
N LEU A 188 3.20 -9.88 19.73
CA LEU A 188 3.82 -11.21 19.77
C LEU A 188 4.65 -11.45 21.03
N GLN A 189 4.82 -10.45 21.89
CA GLN A 189 5.44 -10.62 23.20
C GLN A 189 4.62 -11.54 24.12
N GLY A 190 5.30 -12.13 25.09
CA GLY A 190 4.69 -12.97 26.13
C GLY A 190 4.69 -14.49 25.86
N PRO A 191 4.46 -15.28 26.92
CA PRO A 191 4.60 -16.74 26.87
C PRO A 191 3.56 -17.41 25.97
N ARG A 192 2.33 -16.87 25.92
CA ARG A 192 1.23 -17.42 25.10
C ARG A 192 1.49 -17.34 23.59
N ASN A 193 2.34 -16.42 23.16
CA ASN A 193 2.71 -16.23 21.75
C ASN A 193 4.00 -16.97 21.35
N ALA A 194 4.63 -17.71 22.27
CA ALA A 194 5.83 -18.52 21.98
C ALA A 194 5.68 -19.47 20.76
N PRO A 195 4.59 -20.25 20.60
CA PRO A 195 4.44 -21.10 19.42
C PRO A 195 4.32 -20.29 18.13
N LEU A 196 3.63 -19.14 18.16
CA LEU A 196 3.51 -18.27 17.00
C LEU A 196 4.86 -17.66 16.59
N ARG A 197 5.70 -17.28 17.57
CA ARG A 197 7.06 -16.80 17.32
C ARG A 197 7.93 -17.87 16.66
N LEU A 198 7.78 -19.14 17.06
CA LEU A 198 8.51 -20.25 16.44
C LEU A 198 8.07 -20.46 14.98
N LEU A 199 6.75 -20.43 14.73
CA LEU A 199 6.21 -20.52 13.36
C LEU A 199 6.73 -19.38 12.49
N LEU A 200 6.79 -18.16 13.01
CA LEU A 200 7.30 -17.00 12.27
C LEU A 200 8.81 -17.07 12.03
N ALA A 201 9.60 -17.54 12.99
CA ALA A 201 11.05 -17.71 12.84
C ALA A 201 11.41 -18.77 11.79
N HIS A 202 10.56 -19.79 11.63
CA HIS A 202 10.74 -20.87 10.66
C HIS A 202 9.61 -20.91 9.63
N ARG A 203 9.16 -19.75 9.17
CA ARG A 203 7.94 -19.59 8.36
C ARG A 203 7.87 -20.55 7.18
N VAL A 204 8.93 -20.65 6.37
CA VAL A 204 8.96 -21.55 5.20
C VAL A 204 8.80 -23.01 5.62
N ALA A 205 9.57 -23.47 6.61
CA ALA A 205 9.47 -24.83 7.12
C ALA A 205 8.09 -25.10 7.74
N ALA A 206 7.52 -24.12 8.43
CA ALA A 206 6.17 -24.20 9.00
C ALA A 206 5.09 -24.35 7.91
N TYR A 207 5.17 -23.63 6.80
CA TYR A 207 4.26 -23.83 5.65
C TYR A 207 4.39 -25.24 5.07
N VAL A 208 5.61 -25.69 4.80
CA VAL A 208 5.87 -27.00 4.20
C VAL A 208 5.37 -28.12 5.11
N LEU A 209 5.66 -28.05 6.42
CA LEU A 209 5.20 -29.03 7.40
C LEU A 209 3.68 -29.00 7.57
N THR A 210 3.07 -27.82 7.61
CA THR A 210 1.61 -27.67 7.70
C THR A 210 0.92 -28.26 6.47
N PHE A 211 1.44 -28.00 5.27
CA PHE A 211 0.94 -28.56 4.03
C PHE A 211 1.06 -30.09 4.01
N ALA A 212 2.24 -30.63 4.34
CA ALA A 212 2.48 -32.06 4.39
C ALA A 212 1.58 -32.76 5.42
N ALA A 213 1.43 -32.19 6.62
CA ALA A 213 0.56 -32.72 7.66
C ALA A 213 -0.93 -32.67 7.26
N SER A 214 -1.37 -31.56 6.66
CA SER A 214 -2.73 -31.38 6.15
C SER A 214 -3.08 -32.40 5.09
N PHE A 215 -2.23 -32.54 4.07
CA PHE A 215 -2.42 -33.48 2.99
C PHE A 215 -2.34 -34.93 3.47
N GLY A 216 -1.36 -35.23 4.32
CA GLY A 216 -1.17 -36.56 4.91
C GLY A 216 -2.37 -37.02 5.73
N LEU A 217 -2.92 -36.16 6.59
CA LEU A 217 -4.10 -36.48 7.39
C LEU A 217 -5.33 -36.73 6.50
N ASN A 218 -5.57 -35.86 5.51
CA ASN A 218 -6.70 -36.03 4.61
C ASN A 218 -6.59 -37.33 3.82
N LYS A 219 -5.40 -37.66 3.29
CA LYS A 219 -5.16 -38.93 2.59
C LYS A 219 -5.31 -40.14 3.49
N ALA A 220 -4.79 -40.09 4.72
CA ALA A 220 -4.92 -41.19 5.68
C ALA A 220 -6.39 -41.47 6.04
N LEU A 221 -7.20 -40.43 6.23
CA LEU A 221 -8.63 -40.55 6.54
C LEU A 221 -9.46 -41.10 5.37
N VAL A 222 -9.08 -40.78 4.13
CA VAL A 222 -9.73 -41.33 2.93
C VAL A 222 -9.30 -42.79 2.71
N TRP A 223 -8.01 -43.08 2.84
CA TRP A 223 -7.50 -44.45 2.64
C TRP A 223 -7.90 -45.43 3.73
N SER A 224 -8.19 -44.97 4.94
CA SER A 224 -8.73 -45.84 6.00
C SER A 224 -10.18 -46.27 5.73
N GLY A 225 -10.85 -45.70 4.72
CA GLY A 225 -12.26 -45.93 4.43
C GLY A 225 -13.19 -45.31 5.46
N ALA A 226 -12.67 -44.49 6.38
CA ALA A 226 -13.47 -43.81 7.39
C ALA A 226 -14.35 -42.70 6.78
N LEU A 227 -13.86 -42.07 5.70
CA LEU A 227 -14.55 -40.98 5.00
C LEU A 227 -14.26 -41.07 3.49
N ASP A 228 -15.25 -40.81 2.64
CA ASP A 228 -15.04 -40.68 1.19
C ASP A 228 -14.31 -39.38 0.82
N PHE A 229 -14.35 -38.38 1.71
CA PHE A 229 -13.71 -37.09 1.56
C PHE A 229 -13.34 -36.50 2.93
N SER A 230 -12.18 -35.84 3.03
CA SER A 230 -11.72 -35.23 4.28
C SER A 230 -11.10 -33.85 4.07
N LEU A 231 -11.53 -32.90 4.91
CA LEU A 231 -10.95 -31.56 5.04
C LEU A 231 -10.37 -31.29 6.42
N TRP A 232 -10.28 -32.30 7.29
CA TRP A 232 -9.80 -32.14 8.67
C TRP A 232 -8.37 -31.61 8.74
N GLY A 233 -7.55 -31.92 7.73
CA GLY A 233 -6.21 -31.36 7.57
C GLY A 233 -6.17 -29.84 7.44
N TRP A 234 -7.27 -29.17 7.09
CA TRP A 234 -7.32 -27.71 7.06
C TRP A 234 -7.16 -27.08 8.44
N LEU A 235 -7.48 -27.80 9.53
CA LEU A 235 -7.30 -27.28 10.89
C LEU A 235 -5.83 -26.98 11.22
N PHE A 236 -4.88 -27.67 10.59
CA PHE A 236 -3.45 -27.39 10.78
C PHE A 236 -3.05 -25.99 10.29
N TRP A 237 -3.84 -25.36 9.43
CA TRP A 237 -3.58 -24.00 8.96
C TRP A 237 -3.95 -22.92 9.98
N ALA A 238 -4.78 -23.22 10.98
CA ALA A 238 -5.27 -22.21 11.92
C ALA A 238 -4.14 -21.46 12.66
N PRO A 239 -3.11 -22.11 13.22
CA PRO A 239 -2.00 -21.39 13.87
C PRO A 239 -1.21 -20.49 12.91
N MET A 240 -1.03 -20.91 11.66
CA MET A 240 -0.36 -20.10 10.63
C MET A 240 -1.19 -18.86 10.28
N LEU A 241 -2.48 -19.03 10.04
CA LEU A 241 -3.39 -17.92 9.74
C LEU A 241 -3.49 -16.93 10.90
N ILE A 242 -3.46 -17.41 12.15
CA ILE A 242 -3.42 -16.56 13.34
C ILE A 242 -2.11 -15.75 13.40
N ALA A 243 -0.96 -16.39 13.16
CA ALA A 243 0.33 -15.69 13.12
C ALA A 243 0.35 -14.59 12.05
N GLU A 244 -0.16 -14.89 10.85
CA GLU A 244 -0.25 -13.91 9.76
C GLU A 244 -1.25 -12.80 10.04
N ALA A 245 -2.40 -13.12 10.63
CA ALA A 245 -3.39 -12.12 11.04
C ALA A 245 -2.78 -11.15 12.05
N LYS A 246 -1.99 -11.64 13.03
CA LYS A 246 -1.28 -10.78 13.97
C LYS A 246 -0.23 -9.88 13.31
N LEU A 247 0.50 -10.38 12.31
CA LEU A 247 1.43 -9.53 11.55
C LEU A 247 0.69 -8.47 10.73
N ARG A 248 -0.41 -8.81 10.09
CA ARG A 248 -1.26 -7.83 9.38
C ARG A 248 -1.81 -6.77 10.33
N GLN A 249 -2.26 -7.19 11.51
CA GLN A 249 -2.72 -6.29 12.56
C GLN A 249 -1.59 -5.38 13.06
N ALA A 250 -0.38 -5.92 13.27
CA ALA A 250 0.80 -5.15 13.65
C ALA A 250 1.13 -4.07 12.61
N LYS A 251 1.12 -4.42 11.33
CA LYS A 251 1.34 -3.48 10.22
C LYS A 251 0.33 -2.34 10.25
N LYS A 252 -0.96 -2.70 10.33
CA LYS A 252 -2.05 -1.72 10.40
C LYS A 252 -1.87 -0.76 11.57
N LEU A 253 -1.59 -1.30 12.76
CA LEU A 253 -1.44 -0.52 13.98
C LEU A 253 -0.17 0.35 13.98
N GLY A 254 0.95 -0.16 13.45
CA GLY A 254 2.17 0.63 13.26
C GLY A 254 1.94 1.80 12.30
N ARG A 255 1.29 1.53 11.16
CA ARG A 255 0.91 2.55 10.18
C ARG A 255 -0.02 3.61 10.76
N GLU A 256 -1.08 3.21 11.45
CA GLU A 256 -2.03 4.12 12.10
C GLU A 256 -1.32 5.05 13.09
N ARG A 257 -0.37 4.53 13.88
CA ARG A 257 0.43 5.35 14.82
C ARG A 257 1.30 6.37 14.09
N VAL A 258 1.95 5.99 12.98
CA VAL A 258 2.79 6.92 12.20
C VAL A 258 1.94 7.98 11.53
N ILE A 259 0.81 7.60 10.91
CA ILE A 259 -0.16 8.55 10.33
C ILE A 259 -0.60 9.56 11.40
N ALA A 260 -1.03 9.09 12.57
CA ALA A 260 -1.50 9.96 13.65
C ALA A 260 -0.42 10.94 14.13
N ARG A 261 0.85 10.51 14.18
CA ARG A 261 1.97 11.38 14.55
C ARG A 261 2.26 12.44 13.49
N ILE A 262 2.31 12.05 12.22
CA ILE A 262 2.49 12.99 11.10
C ILE A 262 1.37 14.03 11.11
N GLN A 263 0.11 13.60 11.29
CA GLN A 263 -1.05 14.50 11.42
C GLN A 263 -0.88 15.47 12.59
N ALA A 264 -0.58 14.97 13.79
CA ALA A 264 -0.38 15.80 14.98
C ALA A 264 0.74 16.84 14.78
N ARG A 265 1.86 16.44 14.19
CA ARG A 265 2.97 17.35 13.86
C ARG A 265 2.52 18.47 12.92
N HIS A 266 1.80 18.13 11.85
CA HIS A 266 1.29 19.12 10.89
C HIS A 266 0.18 20.00 11.46
N ASP A 267 -0.63 19.49 12.38
CA ASP A 267 -1.61 20.29 13.12
C ASP A 267 -0.90 21.29 14.05
N GLU A 268 0.13 20.87 14.79
CA GLU A 268 0.92 21.74 15.65
C GLU A 268 1.67 22.83 14.87
N MET A 269 2.25 22.49 13.71
CA MET A 269 2.91 23.46 12.84
C MET A 269 1.95 24.50 12.26
N ARG A 270 0.67 24.16 12.10
CA ARG A 270 -0.37 25.10 11.67
C ARG A 270 -0.86 26.01 12.79
N LEU A 271 -0.87 25.52 14.04
CA LEU A 271 -1.32 26.29 15.21
C LEU A 271 -0.28 27.30 15.72
N LYS A 272 1.00 27.13 15.41
CA LYS A 272 2.06 28.10 15.74
C LYS A 272 2.24 29.07 14.57
N PRO A 273 1.62 30.28 14.57
CA PRO A 273 1.97 31.28 13.58
C PRO A 273 3.46 31.61 13.73
N ALA A 274 4.18 31.68 12.61
CA ALA A 274 5.58 32.04 12.57
C ALA A 274 5.80 33.33 13.39
N GLN A 275 6.58 33.21 14.46
CA GLN A 275 7.07 34.36 15.22
C GLN A 275 8.16 35.09 14.44
#